data_AF-A0A9P7AR88-F1
#
_entry.id   AF-A0A9P7AR88-F1
#
_cell.length_a   1.000
_cell.length_b   1.000
_cell.length_c   1.000
_cell.angle_alpha   90.00
_cell.angle_beta   90.00
_cell.angle_gamma   90.00
#
_symmetry.space_group_name_H-M   'P 1'
#
loop_
_entity.id
_entity.type
_entity.pdbx_description
1 polymer ?
#
loop_
_entity_poly.entity_id
_entity_poly.type
_entity_poly.pdbx_seq_one_letter_code
_entity_poly.pdbx_strand_id
1 'polypeptide(L)'
;WPSVFSGIEVIVNRETPHHRDPGASPSFYDLLVSLGQANQAILDLPDLGAELGYPPGTMVYIAGKVLEHGVPGWGDGERIVIA
;
A
#
# COMPACT_ATOMS: atom_id res chain seq x y z
N TRP A 1 7.23 7.67 -19.08
CA TRP A 1 6.33 8.34 -18.13
C TRP A 1 7.19 8.96 -17.05
N PRO A 2 7.25 10.30 -16.94
CA PRO A 2 7.94 10.93 -15.81
C PRO A 2 7.11 10.68 -14.55
N SER A 3 7.72 10.05 -13.56
CA SER A 3 7.11 9.89 -12.24
C SER A 3 7.05 11.26 -11.57
N VAL A 4 5.89 11.66 -11.07
CA VAL A 4 5.76 12.80 -10.13
C VAL A 4 6.19 12.41 -8.71
N PHE A 5 6.46 11.12 -8.48
CA PHE A 5 6.99 10.60 -7.22
C PHE A 5 8.51 10.68 -7.24
N SER A 6 9.07 11.34 -6.22
CA SER A 6 10.52 11.54 -6.06
C SER A 6 11.23 10.35 -5.44
N GLY A 7 10.50 9.33 -4.98
CA GLY A 7 11.01 8.08 -4.43
C GLY A 7 10.20 6.90 -4.95
N ILE A 8 10.85 5.73 -5.03
CA ILE A 8 10.20 4.45 -5.30
C ILE A 8 10.76 3.47 -4.27
N GLU A 9 9.88 2.80 -3.55
CA GLU A 9 10.23 1.70 -2.64
C GLU A 9 9.74 0.37 -3.22
N VAL A 10 10.47 -0.70 -2.91
CA VAL A 10 10.06 -2.06 -3.21
C VAL A 10 9.94 -2.83 -1.91
N ILE A 11 8.73 -3.28 -1.61
CA ILE A 11 8.39 -4.01 -0.39
C ILE A 11 8.15 -5.47 -0.79
N VAL A 12 8.97 -6.39 -0.29
CA VAL A 12 8.88 -7.83 -0.58
C VAL A 12 8.68 -8.62 0.70
N ASN A 13 7.60 -9.41 0.76
CA ASN A 13 7.26 -10.33 1.86
C ASN A 13 7.39 -9.72 3.26
N ARG A 14 7.09 -8.43 3.35
CA ARG A 14 7.15 -7.65 4.58
C ARG A 14 5.75 -7.27 5.00
N GLU A 15 5.40 -7.57 6.25
CA GLU A 15 4.21 -7.03 6.89
C GLU A 15 4.27 -5.51 6.95
N THR A 16 3.12 -4.90 6.73
CA THR A 16 2.97 -3.45 6.83
C THR A 16 1.94 -3.20 7.92
N PRO A 17 2.36 -3.10 9.19
CA PRO A 17 1.46 -2.75 10.28
C PRO A 17 0.76 -1.42 10.02
N HIS A 18 -0.36 -1.18 10.69
CA HIS A 18 -1.08 0.08 10.57
C HIS A 18 -0.20 1.27 10.94
N HIS A 19 -0.13 2.25 10.04
CA HIS A 19 0.65 3.46 10.23
C HIS A 19 0.13 4.59 9.34
N ARG A 20 0.70 5.78 9.54
CA ARG A 20 0.62 6.93 8.62
C ARG A 20 2.02 7.33 8.22
N ASP A 21 2.20 7.76 6.98
CA ASP A 21 3.51 8.14 6.49
C ASP A 21 4.00 9.47 7.07
N PRO A 22 5.19 9.52 7.69
CA PRO A 22 5.66 10.73 8.35
C PRO A 22 6.16 11.81 7.37
N GLY A 23 6.69 11.40 6.21
CA GLY A 23 7.53 12.25 5.36
C GLY A 23 6.82 13.12 4.31
N ALA A 24 5.55 12.84 3.98
CA ALA A 24 4.86 13.49 2.86
C ALA A 24 4.17 14.81 3.26
N SER A 25 3.63 15.57 2.29
CA SER A 25 2.59 16.58 2.55
C SER A 25 1.24 15.88 2.70
N PRO A 26 0.29 16.37 3.52
CA PRO A 26 -1.07 15.83 3.57
C PRO A 26 -1.81 15.84 2.22
N SER A 27 -1.37 16.68 1.27
CA SER A 27 -1.94 16.78 -0.07
C SER A 27 -1.29 15.82 -1.09
N PHE A 28 -0.25 15.08 -0.70
CA PHE A 28 0.44 14.15 -1.58
C PHE A 28 -0.21 12.77 -1.50
N TYR A 29 -0.01 12.01 -2.57
CA TYR A 29 -0.48 10.63 -2.68
C TYR A 29 0.73 9.74 -2.93
N ASP A 30 0.65 8.53 -2.41
CA ASP A 30 1.55 7.43 -2.72
C ASP A 30 0.84 6.51 -3.72
N LEU A 31 1.58 5.97 -4.69
CA LEU A 31 1.06 5.01 -5.66
C LEU A 31 1.50 3.62 -5.26
N LEU A 32 0.58 2.85 -4.70
CA LEU A 32 0.82 1.47 -4.32
C LEU A 32 0.42 0.54 -5.48
N VAL A 33 1.33 -0.32 -5.91
CA VAL A 33 1.08 -1.35 -6.93
C VAL A 33 1.34 -2.72 -6.34
N SER A 34 0.28 -3.51 -6.18
CA SER A 34 0.35 -4.90 -5.70
C SER A 34 0.78 -5.82 -6.82
N LEU A 35 1.79 -6.66 -6.57
CA LEU A 35 2.37 -7.63 -7.48
C LEU A 35 2.63 -8.95 -6.74
N GLY A 36 3.09 -9.98 -7.48
CA GLY A 36 3.40 -11.29 -6.92
C GLY A 36 2.20 -12.23 -6.93
N GLN A 37 1.99 -12.96 -5.84
CA GLN A 37 1.02 -14.06 -5.73
C GLN A 37 0.12 -13.96 -4.49
N ALA A 38 0.22 -12.88 -3.72
CA ALA A 38 -0.57 -12.60 -2.53
C ALA A 38 -2.05 -12.28 -2.84
N ASN A 39 -2.80 -13.26 -3.36
CA ASN A 39 -4.19 -13.08 -3.83
C ASN A 39 -5.20 -12.78 -2.72
N GLN A 40 -4.83 -13.01 -1.46
CA GLN A 40 -5.68 -12.76 -0.28
C GLN A 40 -5.27 -11.48 0.47
N ALA A 41 -4.36 -10.66 -0.08
CA ALA A 41 -3.95 -9.41 0.54
C ALA A 41 -5.15 -8.45 0.65
N ILE A 42 -5.28 -7.83 1.81
CA ILE A 42 -6.25 -6.78 2.11
C ILE A 42 -5.48 -5.51 2.48
N LEU A 43 -5.82 -4.40 1.84
CA LEU A 43 -5.41 -3.07 2.28
C LEU A 43 -6.47 -2.55 3.24
N ASP A 44 -6.13 -2.49 4.51
CA ASP A 44 -7.01 -2.00 5.57
C ASP A 44 -6.85 -0.47 5.72
N LEU A 45 -7.98 0.23 5.85
CA LEU A 45 -8.10 1.69 5.97
C LEU A 45 -9.02 2.04 7.16
N PRO A 46 -8.52 1.94 8.41
CA PRO A 46 -9.35 2.09 9.61
C PRO A 46 -10.09 3.43 9.72
N ASP A 47 -9.47 4.53 9.31
CA ASP A 47 -10.08 5.87 9.32
C ASP A 47 -11.34 5.96 8.45
N LEU A 48 -11.45 5.09 7.44
CA LEU A 48 -12.60 5.01 6.54
C LEU A 48 -13.54 3.85 6.90
N GLY A 49 -13.18 3.01 7.89
CA GLY A 49 -13.90 1.78 8.21
C GLY A 49 -14.00 0.83 7.02
N ALA A 50 -12.96 0.80 6.17
CA ALA A 50 -12.98 0.09 4.89
C ALA A 50 -11.82 -0.90 4.77
N GLU A 51 -12.12 -2.07 4.21
CA GLU A 51 -11.14 -3.08 3.80
C GLU A 51 -11.23 -3.24 2.29
N LEU A 52 -10.11 -3.07 1.59
CA LEU A 52 -10.04 -3.18 0.13
C LEU A 52 -9.31 -4.47 -0.25
N GLY A 53 -9.92 -5.26 -1.14
CA GLY A 53 -9.21 -6.34 -1.81
C GLY A 53 -7.98 -5.80 -2.53
N TYR A 54 -6.82 -6.35 -2.22
CA TYR A 54 -5.53 -5.86 -2.72
C TYR A 54 -4.68 -6.95 -3.43
N PRO A 55 -5.28 -7.79 -4.30
CA PRO A 55 -4.55 -8.85 -5.00
C PRO A 55 -3.53 -8.29 -6.01
N PRO A 56 -2.62 -9.13 -6.52
CA PRO A 56 -1.69 -8.74 -7.58
C PRO A 56 -2.42 -8.13 -8.79
N GLY A 57 -1.88 -7.02 -9.31
CA GLY A 57 -2.48 -6.22 -10.37
C GLY A 57 -3.29 -5.02 -9.87
N THR A 58 -3.49 -4.88 -8.55
CA THR A 58 -4.18 -3.73 -7.96
C THR A 58 -3.27 -2.51 -7.88
N MET A 59 -3.80 -1.34 -8.26
CA MET A 59 -3.14 -0.04 -8.09
C MET A 59 -4.00 0.87 -7.23
N VAL A 60 -3.42 1.51 -6.22
CA VAL A 60 -4.11 2.41 -5.29
C VAL A 60 -3.32 3.71 -5.15
N TYR A 61 -3.99 4.84 -5.33
CA TYR A 61 -3.48 6.13 -4.85
C TYR A 61 -4.04 6.37 -3.46
N ILE A 62 -3.16 6.60 -2.49
CA ILE A 62 -3.54 6.86 -1.09
C ILE A 62 -2.85 8.11 -0.57
N ALA A 63 -3.56 8.91 0.23
CA ALA A 63 -2.92 9.95 1.01
C ALA A 63 -2.34 9.33 2.30
N GLY A 64 -1.18 8.67 2.19
CA GLY A 64 -0.60 7.85 3.26
C GLY A 64 -0.29 8.60 4.56
N LYS A 65 -0.07 9.92 4.47
CA LYS A 65 0.06 10.80 5.64
C LYS A 65 -1.25 11.08 6.38
N VAL A 66 -2.37 11.06 5.66
CA VAL A 66 -3.69 11.40 6.21
C VAL A 66 -4.38 10.16 6.73
N LEU A 67 -4.41 9.11 5.92
CA LEU A 67 -5.14 7.88 6.18
C LEU A 67 -4.22 6.85 6.84
N GLU A 68 -4.62 6.39 8.02
CA GLU A 68 -4.04 5.18 8.60
C GLU A 68 -4.30 4.00 7.67
N HIS A 69 -3.25 3.25 7.37
CA HIS A 69 -3.33 2.14 6.43
C HIS A 69 -2.35 1.02 6.78
N GLY A 70 -2.67 -0.20 6.34
CA GLY A 70 -1.83 -1.36 6.58
C GLY A 70 -2.18 -2.56 5.73
N VAL A 71 -1.22 -3.46 5.60
CA VAL A 71 -1.40 -4.84 5.13
C VAL A 71 -0.71 -5.74 6.17
N PRO A 72 -1.40 -6.04 7.29
CA PRO A 72 -0.81 -6.78 8.41
C PRO A 72 -0.60 -8.27 8.08
N GLY A 73 -1.25 -8.79 7.04
CA GLY A 73 -1.07 -10.16 6.54
C GLY A 73 -1.67 -10.33 5.14
N TRP A 74 -1.33 -11.41 4.44
CA TRP A 74 -1.78 -11.63 3.06
C TRP A 74 -2.01 -13.10 2.66
N GLY A 75 -2.01 -14.01 3.63
CA GLY A 75 -2.12 -15.45 3.38
C GLY A 75 -0.85 -16.01 2.74
N ASP A 76 -1.03 -16.94 1.79
CA ASP A 76 0.06 -17.63 1.11
C ASP A 76 0.62 -16.84 -0.08
N GLY A 77 1.86 -17.18 -0.46
CA GLY A 77 2.53 -16.65 -1.64
C GLY A 77 3.31 -15.35 -1.40
N GLU A 78 3.94 -14.87 -2.47
CA GLU A 78 4.77 -13.67 -2.39
C GLU A 78 3.94 -12.38 -2.48
N ARG A 79 4.19 -11.47 -1.54
CA ARG A 79 3.70 -10.09 -1.60
C ARG A 79 4.83 -9.21 -2.11
N ILE A 80 4.62 -8.58 -3.26
CA ILE A 80 5.53 -7.58 -3.83
C ILE A 80 4.74 -6.30 -4.01
N VAL A 81 5.25 -5.17 -3.50
CA VAL A 81 4.62 -3.86 -3.69
C VAL A 81 5.65 -2.86 -4.19
N ILE A 82 5.28 -2.10 -5.22
CA ILE A 82 5.95 -0.86 -5.58
C ILE A 82 5.16 0.26 -4.91
N ALA A 83 5.85 1.11 -4.14
CA ALA A 83 5.27 2.25 -3.42
C ALA A 83 6.00 3.55 -3.81
#